data_AF-A0A7S0FQ11-F1
#
_entry.id   AF-A0A7S0FQ11-F1
#
_cell.length_a   1.000
_cell.length_b   1.000
_cell.length_c   1.000
_cell.angle_alpha   90.00
_cell.angle_beta   90.00
_cell.angle_gamma   90.00
#
_symmetry.space_group_name_H-M   'P 1'
#
loop_
_entity.id
_entity.type
_entity.pdbx_description
1 polymer ?
#
loop_
_entity_poly.entity_id
_entity_poly.type
_entity_poly.pdbx_seq_one_letter_code
_entity_poly.pdbx_strand_id
1 'polypeptide(L)'
;QESSSGTIIWNVEKNVQDWKSRLSEFDTVVFAAGSGLFHDNVLNDDAADFPAEMVRGQSIEMHTYEMGGSTTNEAILCGKYVAPMVAKDQILIGATHEYKAEALSKDEVWDDLKKRSYKLA
;
A
#
# COMPACT_ATOMS: atom_id res chain seq x y z
N GLN A 1 30.82 26.56 -12.62
CA GLN A 1 30.27 25.29 -12.14
C GLN A 1 29.61 25.60 -10.80
N GLU A 2 28.31 25.87 -10.81
CA GLU A 2 27.54 26.02 -9.58
C GLU A 2 27.42 24.64 -8.95
N SER A 3 28.05 24.45 -7.80
CA SER A 3 27.85 23.25 -7.00
C SER A 3 26.51 23.37 -6.28
N SER A 4 25.45 22.86 -6.91
CA SER A 4 24.15 22.65 -6.27
C SER A 4 24.23 21.49 -5.27
N SER A 5 25.11 21.57 -4.26
CA SER A 5 25.15 20.57 -3.20
C SER A 5 23.94 20.79 -2.30
N GLY A 6 22.80 20.21 -2.68
CA GLY A 6 21.64 20.12 -1.81
C GLY A 6 22.07 19.44 -0.52
N THR A 7 22.02 20.18 0.59
CA THR A 7 22.28 19.61 1.91
C THR A 7 21.01 18.91 2.37
N ILE A 8 21.10 17.60 2.62
CA ILE A 8 19.99 16.81 3.14
C ILE A 8 20.16 16.72 4.66
N ILE A 9 19.16 17.17 5.41
CA ILE A 9 19.10 17.06 6.86
C ILE A 9 17.98 16.07 7.21
N TRP A 10 18.32 15.02 7.96
CA TRP A 10 17.36 14.05 8.47
C TRP A 10 17.03 14.35 9.92
N ASN A 11 15.77 14.67 10.21
CA ASN A 11 15.28 14.89 11.56
C ASN A 11 14.19 13.86 11.87
N VAL A 12 14.33 13.14 12.98
CA VAL A 12 13.29 12.24 13.50
C VAL A 12 12.72 12.89 14.76
N GLU A 13 11.45 13.22 14.72
CA GLU A 13 10.78 13.94 15.80
C GLU A 13 9.49 13.23 16.19
N LYS A 14 9.14 13.32 17.49
CA LYS A 14 7.96 12.66 18.05
C LYS A 14 6.90 13.70 18.41
N ASN A 15 5.63 13.37 18.21
CA ASN A 15 4.45 14.17 18.60
C ASN A 15 4.42 15.59 17.99
N VAL A 16 4.40 15.69 16.66
CA VAL A 16 4.28 16.98 15.96
C VAL A 16 2.80 17.31 15.76
N GLN A 17 2.25 18.18 16.61
CA GLN A 17 0.84 18.59 16.53
C GLN A 17 0.62 19.78 15.57
N ASP A 18 1.64 20.62 15.34
CA ASP A 18 1.54 21.80 14.46
C ASP A 18 2.60 21.73 13.35
N TRP A 19 2.36 20.86 12.38
CA TRP A 19 3.26 20.67 11.25
C TRP A 19 3.25 21.87 10.29
N LYS A 20 2.11 22.56 10.16
CA LYS A 20 1.92 23.69 9.23
C LYS A 20 2.86 24.85 9.59
N SER A 21 2.89 25.25 10.85
CA SER A 21 3.80 26.31 11.32
C SER A 21 5.27 25.91 11.16
N ARG A 22 5.61 24.67 11.53
CA ARG A 22 6.98 24.14 11.41
C ARG A 22 7.52 24.12 9.99
N LEU A 23 6.68 23.75 9.03
CA LEU A 23 7.10 23.61 7.65
C LEU A 23 6.92 24.91 6.85
N SER A 24 6.55 26.02 7.51
CA SER A 24 6.27 27.30 6.87
C SER A 24 7.48 27.98 6.23
N GLU A 25 8.70 27.63 6.65
CA GLU A 25 9.93 28.19 6.08
C GLU A 25 10.34 27.52 4.76
N PHE A 26 9.74 26.38 4.41
CA PHE A 26 10.08 25.66 3.18
C PHE A 26 9.21 26.13 2.02
N ASP A 27 9.84 26.40 0.87
CA ASP A 27 9.14 26.77 -0.37
C ASP A 27 8.21 25.65 -0.87
N THR A 28 8.52 24.40 -0.53
CA THR A 28 7.76 23.23 -0.96
C THR A 28 7.87 22.11 0.07
N VAL A 29 6.73 21.49 0.37
CA VAL A 29 6.63 20.35 1.28
C VAL A 29 6.07 19.16 0.51
N VAL A 30 6.74 18.01 0.59
CA VAL A 30 6.29 16.75 -0.03
C VAL A 30 5.97 15.73 1.05
N PHE A 31 4.72 15.33 1.12
CA PHE A 31 4.28 14.24 1.99
C PHE A 31 4.38 12.90 1.25
N ALA A 32 5.20 11.99 1.76
CA ALA A 32 5.48 10.69 1.13
C ALA A 32 5.27 9.49 2.08
N ALA A 33 4.55 9.67 3.19
CA ALA A 33 4.34 8.62 4.19
C ALA A 33 3.09 7.73 3.95
N GLY A 34 2.37 7.95 2.84
CA GLY A 34 1.20 7.14 2.48
C GLY A 34 0.14 7.10 3.59
N SER A 35 -0.32 5.90 3.96
CA SER A 35 -1.29 5.70 5.04
C SER A 35 -0.80 6.16 6.42
N GLY A 36 0.51 6.31 6.63
CA GLY A 36 1.08 6.80 7.89
C GLY A 36 0.64 8.22 8.23
N LEU A 37 0.31 9.03 7.22
CA LEU A 37 -0.18 10.40 7.41
C LEU A 37 -1.53 10.46 8.17
N PHE A 38 -2.35 9.40 8.09
CA PHE A 38 -3.60 9.26 8.83
C PHE A 38 -3.38 8.77 10.27
N HIS A 39 -2.28 8.06 10.53
CA HIS A 39 -1.98 7.51 11.85
C HIS A 39 -1.41 8.57 12.80
N ASP A 40 -0.58 9.46 12.27
CA ASP A 40 0.14 10.47 13.06
C ASP A 40 -0.67 11.74 13.34
N ASN A 41 -1.99 11.71 13.09
CA ASN A 41 -2.93 12.85 13.18
C ASN A 41 -2.60 14.06 12.29
N VAL A 42 -1.52 14.03 11.50
CA VAL A 42 -1.17 15.06 10.50
C VAL A 42 -2.36 15.36 9.58
N LEU A 43 -3.13 14.33 9.23
CA LEU A 43 -4.33 14.43 8.40
C LEU A 43 -5.66 14.32 9.15
N ASN A 44 -5.68 13.96 10.43
CA ASN A 44 -6.96 13.74 11.11
C ASN A 44 -7.68 15.06 11.42
N ASP A 45 -6.93 16.14 11.66
CA ASP A 45 -7.51 17.47 11.91
C ASP A 45 -7.72 18.29 10.62
N ASP A 46 -7.02 17.93 9.53
CA ASP A 46 -7.01 18.64 8.24
C ASP A 46 -7.40 17.73 7.06
N ALA A 47 -8.27 16.75 7.28
CA ALA A 47 -8.67 15.78 6.24
C ALA A 47 -9.26 16.44 4.98
N ALA A 48 -9.79 17.67 5.09
CA ALA A 48 -10.27 18.45 3.95
C ALA A 48 -9.13 18.86 2.98
N ASP A 49 -7.90 19.01 3.48
CA ASP A 49 -6.74 19.38 2.68
C ASP A 49 -6.18 18.18 1.88
N PHE A 50 -6.61 16.96 2.21
CA PHE A 50 -6.14 15.71 1.60
C PHE A 50 -7.31 14.82 1.18
N PRO A 51 -7.71 14.83 -0.12
CA PRO A 51 -8.79 13.99 -0.64
C PRO A 51 -8.34 12.53 -0.80
N ALA A 52 -7.85 11.94 0.28
CA ALA A 52 -7.35 10.58 0.34
C ALA A 52 -8.16 9.78 1.37
N GLU A 53 -8.42 8.51 1.05
CA GLU A 53 -9.16 7.60 1.90
C GLU A 53 -8.29 6.38 2.22
N MET A 54 -8.35 5.95 3.48
CA MET A 54 -7.71 4.73 3.94
C MET A 54 -8.53 3.51 3.50
N VAL A 55 -7.99 2.73 2.58
CA VAL A 55 -8.59 1.47 2.11
C VAL A 55 -7.67 0.32 2.48
N ARG A 56 -8.18 -0.65 3.25
CA ARG A 56 -7.43 -1.85 3.61
C ARG A 56 -7.44 -2.85 2.45
N GLY A 57 -6.32 -3.53 2.26
CA GLY A 57 -6.19 -4.66 1.33
C GLY A 57 -5.46 -5.83 1.98
N GLN A 58 -6.04 -7.02 1.84
CA GLN A 58 -5.50 -8.32 2.23
C GLN A 58 -5.23 -9.15 0.98
N SER A 59 -4.23 -10.04 1.04
CA SER A 59 -3.79 -10.86 -0.09
C SER A 59 -3.41 -12.25 0.38
N ILE A 60 -3.48 -13.23 -0.52
CA ILE A 60 -3.14 -14.62 -0.27
C ILE A 60 -1.87 -14.95 -1.04
N GLU A 61 -0.89 -15.46 -0.33
CA GLU A 61 0.29 -16.10 -0.90
C GLU A 61 -0.02 -17.58 -1.14
N MET A 62 0.23 -18.06 -2.35
CA MET A 62 0.03 -19.45 -2.73
C MET A 62 1.32 -20.06 -3.25
N HIS A 63 1.52 -21.34 -2.90
CA HIS A 63 2.64 -22.12 -3.38
C HIS A 63 2.21 -23.09 -4.48
N THR A 64 2.94 -23.13 -5.59
CA THR A 64 2.57 -23.87 -6.81
C THR A 64 3.30 -25.20 -7.01
N TYR A 65 4.04 -25.69 -6.01
CA TYR A 65 4.86 -26.92 -6.08
C TYR A 65 4.11 -28.16 -6.58
N GLU A 66 2.78 -28.21 -6.46
CA GLU A 66 1.94 -29.33 -6.90
C GLU A 66 1.30 -29.13 -8.29
N MET A 67 1.37 -27.91 -8.85
CA MET A 67 0.88 -27.62 -10.19
C MET A 67 2.03 -27.80 -11.17
N GLY A 68 2.18 -29.00 -11.72
CA GLY A 68 3.22 -29.38 -12.70
C GLY A 68 3.15 -28.67 -14.06
N GLY A 69 2.80 -27.38 -14.10
CA GLY A 69 2.76 -26.53 -15.28
C GLY A 69 3.60 -25.27 -15.07
N SER A 70 4.07 -24.66 -16.18
CA SER A 70 4.74 -23.36 -16.12
C SER A 70 3.74 -22.31 -15.66
N THR A 71 3.87 -21.82 -14.43
CA THR A 71 3.20 -20.60 -13.99
C THR A 71 3.62 -19.47 -14.91
N THR A 72 2.66 -18.86 -15.60
CA THR A 72 2.92 -17.70 -16.46
C THR A 72 3.44 -16.56 -15.60
N ASN A 73 4.61 -16.02 -15.94
CA ASN A 73 5.26 -14.94 -15.19
C ASN A 73 4.62 -13.56 -15.48
N GLU A 74 3.31 -13.55 -15.70
CA GLU A 74 2.54 -12.38 -16.10
C GLU A 74 1.59 -11.98 -14.98
N ALA A 75 1.52 -10.69 -14.69
CA ALA A 75 0.55 -10.17 -13.74
C ALA A 75 -0.78 -9.92 -14.45
N ILE A 76 -1.88 -10.48 -13.92
CA ILE A 76 -3.23 -10.25 -14.45
C ILE A 76 -3.96 -9.26 -13.55
N LEU A 77 -4.50 -8.18 -14.13
CA LEU A 77 -5.26 -7.15 -13.43
C LEU A 77 -6.72 -7.15 -13.90
N CYS A 78 -7.62 -7.69 -13.07
CA CYS A 78 -9.06 -7.79 -13.37
C CYS A 78 -9.93 -7.30 -12.19
N GLY A 79 -9.55 -6.18 -11.59
CA GLY A 79 -10.08 -5.73 -10.29
C GLY A 79 -9.53 -6.51 -9.09
N LYS A 80 -8.75 -7.55 -9.35
CA LYS A 80 -7.83 -8.27 -8.47
C LYS A 80 -6.55 -8.49 -9.26
N TYR A 81 -5.41 -8.60 -8.58
CA TYR A 81 -4.13 -8.96 -9.15
C TYR A 81 -3.77 -10.40 -8.83
N VAL A 82 -3.21 -11.09 -9.81
CA VAL A 82 -2.43 -12.32 -9.63
C VAL A 82 -1.03 -11.97 -10.08
N ALA A 83 -0.04 -12.07 -9.19
CA ALA A 83 1.33 -11.65 -9.47
C ALA A 83 2.32 -12.75 -9.06
N PRO A 84 3.27 -13.14 -9.92
CA PRO A 84 4.36 -14.02 -9.53
C PRO A 84 5.26 -13.30 -8.49
N MET A 85 5.75 -14.06 -7.51
CA MET A 85 6.71 -13.53 -6.53
C MET A 85 8.15 -13.84 -6.94
N VAL A 86 9.11 -13.35 -6.16
CA VAL A 86 10.55 -13.56 -6.41
C VAL A 86 10.89 -15.06 -6.42
N ALA A 87 10.23 -15.85 -5.56
CA ALA A 87 10.32 -17.31 -5.64
C ALA A 87 9.40 -17.81 -6.77
N LYS A 88 9.94 -18.67 -7.63
CA LYS A 88 9.26 -19.16 -8.85
C LYS A 88 8.03 -20.02 -8.57
N ASP A 89 7.92 -20.52 -7.36
CA ASP A 89 6.86 -21.39 -6.84
C ASP A 89 5.84 -20.61 -5.99
N GLN A 90 5.91 -19.27 -5.97
CA GLN A 90 5.03 -18.41 -5.21
C GLN A 90 4.25 -17.47 -6.13
N ILE A 91 2.95 -17.39 -5.91
CA ILE A 91 2.08 -16.38 -6.51
C ILE A 91 1.35 -15.62 -5.40
N LEU A 92 1.17 -14.33 -5.61
CA LEU A 92 0.39 -13.46 -4.75
C LEU A 92 -0.95 -13.15 -5.44
N ILE A 93 -2.04 -13.45 -4.76
CA ILE A 93 -3.39 -13.13 -5.20
C ILE A 93 -3.92 -12.02 -4.29
N GLY A 94 -4.28 -10.89 -4.86
CA GLY A 94 -4.78 -9.77 -4.07
C GLY A 94 -5.56 -8.75 -4.88
N ALA A 95 -5.85 -7.58 -4.34
CA ALA A 95 -6.12 -7.42 -2.92
C ALA A 95 -7.64 -7.31 -2.72
N THR A 96 -8.10 -7.64 -1.53
CA THR A 96 -9.42 -7.18 -1.05
C THR A 96 -9.46 -5.65 -1.09
N HIS A 97 -10.67 -5.07 -1.14
CA HIS A 97 -10.87 -3.62 -1.09
C HIS A 97 -11.85 -3.33 0.04
N GLU A 98 -11.31 -2.98 1.21
CA GLU A 98 -12.07 -2.91 2.46
C GLU A 98 -12.15 -1.47 2.96
N TYR A 99 -13.38 -0.97 3.04
CA TYR A 99 -13.73 0.35 3.61
C TYR A 99 -14.10 0.28 5.11
N LYS A 100 -14.07 -0.92 5.70
CA LYS A 100 -14.40 -1.13 7.12
C LYS A 100 -13.14 -1.05 7.99
N ALA A 101 -13.34 -0.71 9.27
CA ALA A 101 -12.25 -0.58 10.23
C ALA A 101 -11.58 -1.94 10.50
N GLU A 102 -12.41 -2.97 10.67
CA GLU A 102 -11.99 -4.34 10.97
C GLU A 102 -11.55 -5.09 9.72
N ALA A 103 -10.45 -5.83 9.82
CA ALA A 103 -10.00 -6.71 8.76
C ALA A 103 -11.04 -7.82 8.47
N LEU A 104 -11.13 -8.24 7.21
CA LEU A 104 -11.82 -9.47 6.84
C LEU A 104 -11.16 -10.68 7.52
N SER A 105 -12.00 -11.61 7.95
CA SER A 105 -11.56 -12.94 8.37
C SER A 105 -10.94 -13.71 7.21
N LYS A 106 -10.16 -14.75 7.51
CA LYS A 106 -9.48 -15.56 6.49
C LYS A 106 -10.46 -16.13 5.45
N ASP A 107 -11.62 -16.62 5.90
CA ASP A 107 -12.63 -17.21 5.02
C ASP A 107 -13.26 -16.14 4.11
N GLU A 108 -13.51 -14.94 4.62
CA GLU A 108 -14.02 -13.82 3.83
C GLU A 108 -13.00 -13.33 2.78
N VAL A 109 -11.71 -13.27 3.13
CA VAL A 109 -10.63 -12.94 2.18
C VAL A 109 -10.58 -13.99 1.08
N TRP A 110 -10.64 -15.26 1.45
CA TRP A 110 -10.66 -16.36 0.50
C TRP A 110 -11.84 -16.26 -0.46
N ASP A 111 -13.05 -16.03 0.05
CA ASP A 111 -14.26 -15.90 -0.75
C ASP A 111 -14.24 -14.67 -1.67
N ASP A 112 -13.71 -13.53 -1.21
CA ASP A 112 -13.59 -12.30 -2.01
C ASP A 112 -12.63 -12.50 -3.19
N LEU A 113 -11.43 -13.02 -2.90
CA LEU A 113 -10.40 -13.20 -3.92
C LEU A 113 -10.78 -14.31 -4.90
N LYS A 114 -11.28 -15.46 -4.40
CA LYS A 114 -11.66 -16.61 -5.23
C LYS A 114 -12.70 -16.29 -6.28
N LYS A 115 -13.69 -15.44 -5.96
CA LYS A 115 -14.76 -15.08 -6.90
C LYS A 115 -14.26 -14.48 -8.21
N ARG A 116 -13.08 -13.82 -8.20
CA ARG A 116 -12.59 -13.05 -9.36
C ARG A 116 -11.22 -13.46 -9.89
N SER A 117 -10.38 -14.16 -9.12
CA SER A 117 -9.00 -14.48 -9.54
C SER A 117 -8.71 -15.95 -9.79
N TYR A 118 -9.48 -16.89 -9.22
CA TYR A 118 -9.08 -18.32 -9.25
C TYR A 118 -9.18 -19.00 -10.63
N LYS A 119 -9.95 -18.45 -11.57
CA LYS A 119 -9.94 -18.94 -12.97
C LYS A 119 -8.72 -18.46 -13.75
N LEU A 120 -7.94 -17.56 -13.16
CA LEU A 120 -6.79 -16.87 -13.76
C LEU A 120 -5.47 -17.24 -13.09
N ALA A 121 -5.52 -17.99 -11.99
CA ALA A 121 -4.38 -18.43 -11.18
C ALA A 121 -4.12 -19.93 -11.38
#